data_AF-V8CD38-F1
#
_entry.id   AF-V8CD38-F1
#
_cell.length_a   1.000
_cell.length_b   1.000
_cell.length_c   1.000
_cell.angle_alpha   90.00
_cell.angle_beta   90.00
_cell.angle_gamma   90.00
#
_symmetry.space_group_name_H-M   'P 1'
#
loop_
_entity.id
_entity.type
_entity.pdbx_description
1 polymer ?
#
loop_
_entity_poly.entity_id
_entity_poly.type
_entity_poly.pdbx_seq_one_letter_code
_entity_poly.pdbx_strand_id
1 'polypeptide(L)'
;MISLTLTNVKKFMSQLLMTETFDRFSFIEGEIVTFNTFKLDGYLQKDFFDAPDGYESESSPTPLEEYSRWGDIREFCFSLIKGKRTPLSFRLILSLSPDNIVRLMEQTVPEMSPEDVQGLYLNLKFDGMHLTCITGTSFRTFTMDKSLEHAWDEMVKKFFLKKEIEFEIA
;
A
#
# COMPACT_ATOMS: atom_id res chain seq x y z
N MET A 1 11.91 -9.50 4.59
CA MET A 1 11.16 -8.51 5.38
C MET A 1 12.17 -7.67 6.12
N ILE A 2 12.09 -6.36 5.91
CA ILE A 2 12.93 -5.36 6.55
C ILE A 2 12.05 -4.29 7.20
N SER A 3 12.58 -3.62 8.22
CA SER A 3 11.98 -2.44 8.83
C SER A 3 12.77 -1.20 8.45
N LEU A 4 12.10 -0.25 7.81
CA LEU A 4 12.67 1.03 7.39
C LEU A 4 12.13 2.14 8.30
N THR A 5 13.01 2.78 9.05
CA THR A 5 12.67 3.98 9.84
C THR A 5 12.76 5.20 8.95
N LEU A 6 11.68 5.95 8.81
CA LEU A 6 11.59 7.12 7.95
C LEU A 6 12.04 8.37 8.72
N THR A 7 13.26 8.84 8.43
CA THR A 7 13.94 9.88 9.21
C THR A 7 13.34 11.27 9.01
N ASN A 8 12.74 11.53 7.84
CA ASN A 8 12.06 12.78 7.54
C ASN A 8 10.54 12.57 7.43
N VAL A 9 9.89 12.44 8.59
CA VAL A 9 8.44 12.18 8.71
C VAL A 9 7.62 13.20 7.93
N LYS A 10 7.94 14.50 8.02
CA LYS A 10 7.19 15.56 7.31
C LYS A 10 7.25 15.39 5.79
N LYS A 11 8.45 15.14 5.24
CA LYS A 11 8.63 14.92 3.79
C LYS A 11 7.89 13.67 3.33
N PHE A 12 7.98 12.57 4.10
CA PHE A 12 7.26 11.35 3.76
C PHE A 12 5.74 11.55 3.80
N MET A 13 5.20 12.19 4.85
CA MET A 13 3.76 12.44 4.96
C MET A 13 3.24 13.31 3.80
N SER A 14 4.05 14.26 3.32
CA SER A 14 3.75 15.01 2.10
C SER A 14 3.66 14.09 0.88
N GLN A 15 4.60 13.16 0.71
CA GLN A 15 4.58 12.18 -0.39
C GLN A 15 3.41 11.19 -0.29
N LEU A 16 3.04 10.80 0.93
CA LEU A 16 1.97 9.84 1.17
C LEU A 16 0.58 10.46 0.92
N LEU A 17 0.35 11.69 1.39
CA LEU A 17 -0.99 12.28 1.45
C LEU A 17 -1.24 13.39 0.42
N MET A 18 -0.20 14.01 -0.13
CA MET A 18 -0.35 15.20 -1.00
C MET A 18 0.18 14.99 -2.42
N THR A 19 0.78 13.83 -2.72
CA THR A 19 1.31 13.52 -4.06
C THR A 19 0.88 12.14 -4.52
N GLU A 20 1.01 11.89 -5.83
CA GLU A 20 0.61 10.64 -6.48
C GLU A 20 1.63 9.49 -6.31
N THR A 21 2.61 9.66 -5.41
CA THR A 21 3.74 8.73 -5.27
C THR A 21 3.30 7.30 -4.95
N PHE A 22 2.21 7.13 -4.21
CA PHE A 22 1.68 5.82 -3.80
C PHE A 22 0.36 5.45 -4.50
N ASP A 23 -0.17 6.26 -5.42
CA ASP A 23 -1.55 6.12 -5.89
C ASP A 23 -1.83 4.80 -6.59
N ARG A 24 -0.82 4.21 -7.22
CA ARG A 24 -0.96 2.92 -7.92
C ARG A 24 -0.94 1.71 -6.97
N PHE A 25 -0.61 1.91 -5.70
CA PHE A 25 -0.71 0.84 -4.71
C PHE A 25 -2.17 0.55 -4.40
N SER A 26 -2.49 -0.73 -4.18
CA SER A 26 -3.78 -1.13 -3.66
C SER A 26 -3.81 -0.83 -2.15
N PHE A 27 -4.90 -0.21 -1.69
CA PHE A 27 -5.12 0.04 -0.27
C PHE A 27 -5.81 -1.17 0.35
N ILE A 28 -5.17 -1.81 1.34
CA ILE A 28 -5.66 -3.05 1.96
C ILE A 28 -6.51 -2.74 3.18
N GLU A 29 -5.96 -1.98 4.12
CA GLU A 29 -6.67 -1.52 5.30
C GLU A 29 -5.97 -0.32 5.94
N GLY A 30 -6.70 0.41 6.78
CA GLY A 30 -6.17 1.56 7.49
C GLY A 30 -6.82 1.78 8.85
N GLU A 31 -6.01 2.22 9.81
CA GLU A 31 -6.44 2.71 11.11
C GLU A 31 -5.79 4.07 11.36
N ILE A 32 -6.58 5.11 11.62
CA ILE A 32 -6.10 6.45 11.91
C ILE A 32 -6.70 6.91 13.23
N VAL A 33 -5.85 7.30 14.18
CA VAL A 33 -6.26 7.76 15.50
C VAL A 33 -6.01 9.26 15.63
N THR A 34 -7.08 10.05 15.66
CA THR A 34 -7.05 11.50 15.90
C THR A 34 -7.93 11.86 17.10
N PHE A 35 -9.02 12.62 16.89
CA PHE A 35 -10.05 12.82 17.91
C PHE A 35 -10.94 11.58 18.07
N ASN A 36 -11.00 10.74 17.04
CA ASN A 36 -11.64 9.42 17.04
C ASN A 36 -10.68 8.39 16.43
N THR A 37 -11.00 7.11 16.61
CA THR A 37 -10.36 6.01 15.87
C THR A 37 -11.20 5.72 14.63
N PHE A 38 -10.60 5.91 13.46
CA PHE A 38 -11.20 5.59 12.18
C PHE A 38 -10.58 4.30 11.66
N LYS A 39 -11.42 3.35 11.26
CA LYS A 39 -11.01 2.11 10.59
C LYS A 39 -11.56 2.12 9.18
N LEU A 40 -10.69 1.83 8.23
CA LEU A 40 -10.93 1.91 6.80
C LEU A 40 -10.64 0.54 6.21
N ASP A 41 -11.66 -0.03 5.57
CA ASP A 41 -11.54 -1.26 4.82
C ASP A 41 -11.21 -0.94 3.35
N GLY A 42 -10.29 -1.70 2.76
CA GLY A 42 -9.80 -1.48 1.41
C GLY A 42 -10.60 -2.15 0.31
N TYR A 43 -11.43 -3.15 0.64
CA TYR A 43 -12.23 -3.91 -0.32
C TYR A 43 -13.26 -3.03 -1.03
N LEU A 44 -13.29 -3.13 -2.36
CA LEU A 44 -14.35 -2.50 -3.16
C LEU A 44 -15.67 -3.26 -2.95
N GLN A 45 -16.72 -2.51 -2.58
CA GLN A 45 -18.07 -3.04 -2.46
C GLN A 45 -18.69 -3.12 -3.85
N LYS A 46 -18.65 -4.30 -4.49
CA LYS A 46 -19.11 -4.49 -5.89
C LYS A 46 -20.57 -4.10 -6.08
N ASP A 47 -21.43 -4.43 -5.12
CA ASP A 47 -22.84 -4.06 -5.09
C ASP A 47 -23.08 -2.54 -5.15
N PHE A 48 -22.10 -1.71 -4.77
CA PHE A 48 -22.19 -0.25 -4.90
C PHE A 48 -22.05 0.21 -6.36
N PHE A 49 -21.30 -0.55 -7.17
CA PHE A 49 -21.07 -0.27 -8.59
C PHE A 49 -22.07 -0.98 -9.51
N ASP A 50 -22.76 -2.01 -8.99
CA ASP A 50 -23.84 -2.70 -9.68
C ASP A 50 -25.12 -1.85 -9.64
N ALA A 51 -25.25 -0.91 -10.57
CA ALA A 51 -26.41 -0.02 -10.64
C ALA A 51 -27.71 -0.79 -11.01
N PRO A 52 -28.83 -0.60 -10.30
CA PRO A 52 -30.15 -1.11 -10.69
C PRO A 52 -30.72 -0.46 -11.97
N ASP A 53 -30.18 0.69 -12.38
CA ASP A 53 -30.77 1.59 -13.38
C ASP A 53 -30.18 1.41 -14.80
N GLY A 54 -29.52 0.29 -15.09
CA GLY A 54 -29.10 -0.06 -16.46
C GLY A 54 -27.95 0.77 -17.03
N TYR A 55 -27.26 1.56 -16.21
CA TYR A 55 -25.93 2.08 -16.56
C TYR A 55 -24.89 0.98 -16.31
N GLU A 56 -24.90 -0.06 -17.15
CA GLU A 56 -23.70 -0.85 -17.35
C GLU A 56 -22.61 0.13 -17.78
N SER A 57 -21.58 0.32 -16.95
CA SER A 57 -20.39 1.02 -17.41
C SER A 57 -19.81 0.19 -18.56
N GLU A 58 -20.04 0.60 -19.80
CA GLU A 58 -19.60 -0.01 -21.07
C GLU A 58 -18.06 -0.07 -21.22
N SER A 59 -17.29 -0.15 -20.14
CA SER A 59 -15.86 0.12 -20.15
C SER A 59 -15.08 -0.60 -19.07
N SER A 60 -15.23 -1.93 -18.91
CA SER A 60 -14.05 -2.75 -18.59
C SER A 60 -14.25 -4.24 -18.93
N PRO A 61 -13.51 -4.80 -19.90
CA PRO A 61 -13.38 -6.26 -20.08
C PRO A 61 -12.49 -6.93 -19.00
N THR A 62 -12.13 -6.19 -17.95
CA THR A 62 -11.30 -6.66 -16.83
C THR A 62 -12.16 -6.84 -15.57
N PRO A 63 -11.94 -7.91 -14.78
CA PRO A 63 -12.57 -8.05 -13.48
C PRO A 63 -12.34 -6.77 -12.65
N LEU A 64 -13.38 -6.30 -11.96
CA LEU A 64 -13.23 -5.21 -11.00
C LEU A 64 -12.08 -5.55 -10.04
N GLU A 65 -11.20 -4.59 -9.79
CA GLU A 65 -10.14 -4.75 -8.79
C GLU A 65 -10.74 -5.15 -7.43
N GLU A 66 -10.02 -5.94 -6.65
CA GLU A 66 -10.50 -6.39 -5.34
C GLU A 66 -10.43 -5.25 -4.29
N TYR A 67 -9.41 -4.42 -4.41
CA TYR A 67 -9.10 -3.33 -3.49
C TYR A 67 -9.13 -1.99 -4.21
N SER A 68 -9.56 -0.95 -3.50
CA SER A 68 -9.38 0.43 -3.92
C SER A 68 -7.91 0.79 -4.11
N ARG A 69 -7.63 1.77 -4.96
CA ARG A 69 -6.29 2.35 -5.07
C ARG A 69 -6.07 3.34 -3.94
N TRP A 70 -4.81 3.52 -3.54
CA TRP A 70 -4.47 4.56 -2.57
C TRP A 70 -4.93 5.94 -3.04
N GLY A 71 -4.80 6.22 -4.34
CA GLY A 71 -5.24 7.50 -4.92
C GLY A 71 -6.72 7.82 -4.67
N ASP A 72 -7.59 6.80 -4.65
CA ASP A 72 -9.04 6.95 -4.46
C ASP A 72 -9.40 7.36 -3.03
N ILE A 73 -8.65 6.86 -2.04
CA ILE A 73 -8.91 7.10 -0.61
C ILE A 73 -7.98 8.14 0.03
N ARG A 74 -6.87 8.50 -0.65
CA ARG A 74 -5.82 9.39 -0.12
C ARG A 74 -6.39 10.71 0.38
N GLU A 75 -7.29 11.34 -0.36
CA GLU A 75 -7.88 12.63 0.03
C GLU A 75 -8.74 12.51 1.29
N PHE A 76 -9.46 11.38 1.43
CA PHE A 76 -10.23 11.09 2.64
C PHE A 76 -9.29 10.88 3.84
N CYS A 77 -8.25 10.06 3.70
CA CYS A 77 -7.22 9.89 4.72
C CYS A 77 -6.54 11.23 5.10
N PHE A 78 -6.22 12.05 4.10
CA PHE A 78 -5.69 13.39 4.31
C PHE A 78 -6.68 14.24 5.10
N SER A 79 -7.99 14.13 4.85
CA SER A 79 -9.00 14.87 5.60
C SER A 79 -9.07 14.50 7.08
N LEU A 80 -8.75 13.25 7.43
CA LEU A 80 -8.70 12.78 8.82
C LEU A 80 -7.44 13.24 9.55
N ILE A 81 -6.34 13.43 8.81
CA ILE A 81 -5.01 13.79 9.34
C ILE A 81 -4.78 15.30 9.32
N LYS A 82 -5.38 16.03 8.37
CA LYS A 82 -5.19 17.48 8.21
C LYS A 82 -5.72 18.23 9.43
N GLY A 83 -4.95 19.22 9.89
CA GLY A 83 -5.33 20.05 11.03
C GLY A 83 -4.12 20.62 11.75
N LYS A 84 -4.37 21.21 12.92
CA LYS A 84 -3.32 21.78 13.77
C LYS A 84 -2.63 20.75 14.67
N ARG A 85 -3.30 19.62 14.94
CA ARG A 85 -2.79 18.56 15.81
C ARG A 85 -2.39 17.37 14.95
N THR A 86 -1.21 16.81 15.21
CA THR A 86 -0.79 15.56 14.60
C THR A 86 -1.70 14.41 15.04
N PRO A 87 -1.91 13.39 14.19
CA PRO A 87 -2.57 12.16 14.61
C PRO A 87 -1.80 11.53 15.79
N LEU A 88 -2.51 10.85 16.68
CA LEU A 88 -1.90 10.10 17.78
C LEU A 88 -1.15 8.89 17.24
N SER A 89 -1.73 8.22 16.24
CA SER A 89 -1.11 7.11 15.52
C SER A 89 -1.84 6.86 14.20
N PHE A 90 -1.19 6.13 13.31
CA PHE A 90 -1.89 5.46 12.22
C PHE A 90 -1.18 4.17 11.82
N ARG A 91 -1.94 3.27 11.19
CA ARG A 91 -1.44 2.11 10.45
C ARG A 91 -2.12 2.10 9.09
N LEU A 92 -1.34 2.01 8.02
CA LEU A 92 -1.85 1.88 6.66
C LEU A 92 -1.14 0.70 6.01
N ILE A 93 -1.90 -0.23 5.47
CA ILE A 93 -1.37 -1.36 4.72
C ILE A 93 -1.66 -1.12 3.24
N LEU A 94 -0.58 -0.98 2.47
CA LEU A 94 -0.64 -0.89 1.02
C LEU A 94 -0.07 -2.17 0.42
N SER A 95 -0.55 -2.58 -0.75
CA SER A 95 0.00 -3.68 -1.53
C SER A 95 0.42 -3.20 -2.92
N LEU A 96 1.49 -3.77 -3.44
CA LEU A 96 1.81 -3.68 -4.86
C LEU A 96 0.62 -4.23 -5.66
N SER A 97 0.28 -3.58 -6.77
CA SER A 97 -0.82 -4.02 -7.62
C SER A 97 -0.54 -5.40 -8.22
N PRO A 98 -1.58 -6.23 -8.49
CA PRO A 98 -1.40 -7.55 -9.11
C PRO A 98 -0.53 -7.50 -10.37
N ASP A 99 -0.78 -6.54 -11.28
CA ASP A 99 0.02 -6.39 -12.50
C ASP A 99 1.50 -6.08 -12.24
N ASN A 100 1.80 -5.32 -11.20
CA ASN A 100 3.16 -4.97 -10.84
C ASN A 100 3.85 -6.08 -10.06
N ILE A 101 3.11 -6.94 -9.35
CA ILE A 101 3.65 -8.17 -8.76
C ILE A 101 4.14 -9.10 -9.87
N VAL A 102 3.30 -9.36 -10.87
CA VAL A 102 3.67 -10.18 -12.04
C VAL A 102 4.93 -9.65 -12.71
N ARG A 103 4.98 -8.35 -13.01
CA ARG A 103 6.16 -7.70 -13.62
C ARG A 103 7.43 -7.81 -12.77
N LEU A 104 7.31 -7.65 -11.45
CA LEU A 104 8.46 -7.80 -10.56
C LEU A 104 8.97 -9.25 -10.58
N MET A 105 8.06 -10.22 -10.54
CA MET A 105 8.40 -11.64 -10.54
C MET A 105 9.09 -12.06 -11.84
N GLU A 106 8.56 -11.67 -13.00
CA GLU A 106 9.18 -11.93 -14.31
C GLU A 106 10.64 -11.44 -14.38
N GLN A 107 10.94 -10.34 -13.70
CA GLN A 107 12.27 -9.71 -13.71
C GLN A 107 13.24 -10.28 -12.66
N THR A 108 12.74 -10.86 -11.57
CA THR A 108 13.56 -11.17 -10.39
C THR A 108 13.49 -12.63 -9.96
N VAL A 109 12.35 -13.28 -10.14
CA VAL A 109 12.07 -14.66 -9.74
C VAL A 109 11.18 -15.37 -10.78
N PRO A 110 11.61 -15.46 -12.06
CA PRO A 110 10.78 -15.98 -13.15
C PRO A 110 10.37 -17.47 -12.98
N GLU A 111 11.09 -18.20 -12.13
CA GLU A 111 10.82 -19.61 -11.80
C GLU A 111 9.59 -19.77 -10.87
N MET A 112 9.14 -18.70 -10.21
CA MET A 112 8.00 -18.72 -9.30
C MET A 112 6.69 -18.39 -10.02
N SER A 113 5.62 -19.12 -9.70
CA SER A 113 4.28 -18.81 -10.22
C SER A 113 3.69 -17.59 -9.49
N PRO A 114 3.20 -16.55 -10.21
CA PRO A 114 2.48 -15.45 -9.60
C PRO A 114 1.21 -15.86 -8.85
N GLU A 115 0.61 -17.00 -9.21
CA GLU A 115 -0.58 -17.54 -8.54
C GLU A 115 -0.31 -17.95 -7.09
N ASP A 116 0.94 -18.34 -6.77
CA ASP A 116 1.34 -18.71 -5.40
C ASP A 116 1.53 -17.50 -4.49
N VAL A 117 1.56 -16.28 -5.06
CA VAL A 117 1.77 -15.04 -4.31
C VAL A 117 0.42 -14.42 -3.97
N GLN A 118 0.21 -14.15 -2.68
CA GLN A 118 -0.99 -13.45 -2.21
C GLN A 118 -0.81 -11.92 -2.28
N GLY A 119 0.38 -11.41 -1.95
CA GLY A 119 0.64 -9.98 -2.03
C GLY A 119 2.03 -9.55 -1.54
N LEU A 120 2.41 -8.34 -1.94
CA LEU A 120 3.64 -7.66 -1.54
C LEU A 120 3.27 -6.33 -0.88
N TYR A 121 3.54 -6.20 0.41
CA TYR A 121 2.95 -5.17 1.25
C TYR A 121 3.95 -4.14 1.74
N LEU A 122 3.47 -2.92 1.92
CA LEU A 122 4.07 -1.85 2.72
C LEU A 122 3.17 -1.62 3.93
N ASN A 123 3.67 -1.91 5.13
CA ASN A 123 2.99 -1.60 6.37
C ASN A 123 3.56 -0.31 6.95
N LEU A 124 2.82 0.78 6.79
CA LEU A 124 3.19 2.11 7.27
C LEU A 124 2.61 2.33 8.66
N LYS A 125 3.47 2.57 9.64
CA LYS A 125 3.07 2.74 11.04
C LYS A 125 3.65 4.03 11.60
N PHE A 126 2.77 4.86 12.15
CA PHE A 126 3.13 6.04 12.92
C PHE A 126 2.66 5.88 14.36
N ASP A 127 3.52 6.14 15.34
CA ASP A 127 3.23 6.02 16.77
C ASP A 127 3.09 7.37 17.51
N GLY A 128 3.03 8.47 16.75
CA GLY A 128 3.01 9.83 17.28
C GLY A 128 4.37 10.54 17.20
N MET A 129 5.46 9.78 17.08
CA MET A 129 6.82 10.33 16.97
C MET A 129 7.59 9.72 15.80
N HIS A 130 7.56 8.40 15.66
CA HIS A 130 8.32 7.66 14.68
C HIS A 130 7.40 7.11 13.60
N LEU A 131 7.92 7.10 12.38
CA LEU A 131 7.26 6.52 11.24
C LEU A 131 8.11 5.39 10.70
N THR A 132 7.55 4.20 10.62
CA THR A 132 8.21 3.02 10.04
C THR A 132 7.44 2.49 8.85
N CYS A 133 8.19 1.92 7.90
CA CYS A 133 7.65 1.15 6.79
C CYS A 133 8.25 -0.26 6.88
N ILE A 134 7.39 -1.26 7.06
CA ILE A 134 7.79 -2.66 7.13
C ILE A 134 7.35 -3.35 5.84
N THR A 135 8.26 -4.03 5.16
CA THR A 135 7.94 -4.78 3.94
C THR A 135 7.33 -6.14 4.29
N GLY A 136 6.25 -6.51 3.64
CA GLY A 136 5.60 -7.83 3.80
C GLY A 136 5.59 -8.60 2.49
N THR A 137 5.76 -9.91 2.56
CA THR A 137 5.51 -10.83 1.44
C THR A 137 4.55 -11.89 1.97
N SER A 138 3.44 -12.14 1.28
CA SER A 138 2.51 -13.21 1.62
C SER A 138 2.35 -14.16 0.44
N PHE A 139 2.31 -15.45 0.76
CA PHE A 139 2.13 -16.55 -0.19
C PHE A 139 0.83 -17.28 0.14
N ARG A 140 0.16 -17.81 -0.90
CA ARG A 140 -1.02 -18.66 -0.73
C ARG A 140 -0.66 -20.05 -0.20
N THR A 141 0.58 -20.48 -0.42
CA THR A 141 1.13 -21.76 0.01
C THR A 141 2.43 -21.52 0.79
N PHE A 142 2.79 -22.48 1.64
CA PHE A 142 4.06 -22.40 2.37
C PHE A 142 5.23 -22.61 1.41
N THR A 143 6.21 -21.70 1.46
CA THR A 143 7.48 -21.83 0.74
C THR A 143 8.65 -21.48 1.66
N MET A 144 9.78 -22.17 1.46
CA MET A 144 11.06 -21.84 2.10
C MET A 144 11.89 -20.88 1.25
N ASP A 145 11.49 -20.64 0.00
CA ASP A 145 12.19 -19.73 -0.91
C ASP A 145 11.94 -18.27 -0.51
N LYS A 146 13.02 -17.53 -0.25
CA LYS A 146 13.00 -16.11 0.13
C LYS A 146 13.37 -15.18 -1.01
N SER A 147 13.52 -15.68 -2.23
CA SER A 147 13.98 -14.90 -3.37
C SER A 147 13.05 -13.71 -3.66
N LEU A 148 11.73 -13.92 -3.64
CA LEU A 148 10.76 -12.83 -3.80
C LEU A 148 10.78 -11.84 -2.65
N GLU A 149 10.97 -12.31 -1.41
CA GLU A 149 11.09 -11.45 -0.24
C GLU A 149 12.28 -10.50 -0.39
N HIS A 150 13.45 -11.01 -0.78
CA HIS A 150 14.64 -10.20 -1.03
C HIS A 150 14.45 -9.25 -2.21
N ALA A 151 13.82 -9.72 -3.30
CA ALA A 151 13.52 -8.87 -4.46
C ALA A 151 12.59 -7.71 -4.09
N TRP A 152 11.57 -7.97 -3.28
CA TRP A 152 10.65 -6.95 -2.78
C TRP A 152 11.36 -5.95 -1.87
N ASP A 153 12.14 -6.43 -0.91
CA ASP A 153 12.91 -5.58 0.01
C ASP A 153 13.86 -4.63 -0.75
N GLU A 154 14.56 -5.12 -1.78
CA GLU A 154 15.41 -4.29 -2.64
C GLU A 154 14.61 -3.30 -3.49
N MET A 155 13.45 -3.72 -4.02
CA MET A 155 12.61 -2.85 -4.82
C MET A 155 12.07 -1.67 -4.01
N VAL A 156 11.64 -1.91 -2.76
CA VAL A 156 11.16 -0.85 -1.86
C VAL A 156 12.27 0.15 -1.54
N LYS A 157 13.49 -0.33 -1.23
CA LYS A 157 14.64 0.55 -1.02
C LYS A 157 14.92 1.42 -2.25
N LYS A 158 14.97 0.82 -3.44
CA LYS A 158 15.17 1.55 -4.71
C LYS A 158 14.04 2.56 -4.98
N PHE A 159 12.79 2.18 -4.70
CA PHE A 159 11.64 3.06 -4.85
C PHE A 159 11.74 4.28 -3.91
N PHE A 160 12.10 4.07 -2.64
CA PHE A 160 12.29 5.16 -1.68
C PHE A 160 13.44 6.09 -2.10
N LEU A 161 14.59 5.54 -2.47
CA LEU A 161 15.73 6.35 -2.95
C LEU A 161 15.34 7.17 -4.19
N LYS A 162 14.65 6.57 -5.16
CA LYS A 162 14.18 7.26 -6.38
C LYS A 162 13.18 8.39 -6.08
N LYS A 163 12.39 8.24 -5.02
CA LYS A 163 11.41 9.25 -4.56
C LYS A 163 11.99 10.21 -3.53
N GLU A 164 13.31 10.15 -3.29
CA GLU A 164 14.03 10.94 -2.29
C GLU A 164 13.42 10.83 -0.89
N ILE A 165 12.92 9.64 -0.56
CA ILE A 165 12.43 9.29 0.77
C ILE A 165 13.63 8.81 1.57
N GLU A 166 13.96 9.55 2.64
CA GLU A 166 15.07 9.24 3.53
C GLU A 166 14.66 8.16 4.54
N PHE A 167 15.51 7.14 4.69
CA PHE A 167 15.26 6.02 5.59
C PHE A 167 16.56 5.46 6.19
N GLU A 168 16.42 4.82 7.34
CA GLU A 168 17.43 3.98 7.99
C GLU A 168 16.88 2.56 8.12
N ILE A 169 17.75 1.56 7.94
CA ILE A 169 17.38 0.16 8.18
C ILE A 169 17.50 -0.09 9.69
N ALA A 170 16.40 -0.48 10.31
CA ALA A 170 16.33 -0.79 11.75
C ALA A 170 16.90 -2.18 12.08
#